data_AF-A0A9D7LW50-F1
#
_entry.id   AF-A0A9D7LW50-F1
#
_cell.length_a   1.000
_cell.length_b   1.000
_cell.length_c   1.000
_cell.angle_alpha   90.00
_cell.angle_beta   90.00
_cell.angle_gamma   90.00
#
_symmetry.space_group_name_H-M   'P 1'
#
loop_
_entity.id
_entity.type
_entity.pdbx_description
1 polymer ?
#
loop_
_entity_poly.entity_id
_entity_poly.type
_entity_poly.pdbx_seq_one_letter_code
_entity_poly.pdbx_strand_id
1 'polypeptide(L)'
;MTDRRKSMGGDYEVGYAKPPRHSQFMPGQSGNKGRRKKRPETQAEIIARVRDEPVTVNGRTMTKFELAVHATMNQTIKGGKPRDLKLLFDLLDQHGAMPEVDRAAEAREGADLAIRKIFTAFDRLDGRDPADGDAVKRLEAEELQLVLDCPHCSEILRGRWKDPAYVALAKRYGLTGLHHLVRETKKEPPGKD
;
A
#
# COMPACT_ATOMS: atom_id res chain seq x y z
N MET A 1 -63.23 44.26 39.88
CA MET A 1 -62.86 42.88 39.47
C MET A 1 -61.48 42.58 40.03
N THR A 2 -61.40 41.90 41.17
CA THR A 2 -60.14 41.37 41.70
C THR A 2 -60.32 39.88 41.88
N ASP A 3 -59.55 39.15 41.09
CA ASP A 3 -59.55 37.71 40.93
C ASP A 3 -59.01 37.01 42.19
N ARG A 4 -59.73 35.99 42.63
CA ARG A 4 -59.58 35.31 43.90
C ARG A 4 -58.66 34.10 43.71
N ARG A 5 -57.34 34.28 43.89
CA ARG A 5 -56.40 33.14 43.92
C ARG A 5 -56.61 32.31 45.19
N LYS A 6 -57.17 31.11 45.00
CA LYS A 6 -57.39 30.10 46.03
C LYS A 6 -56.09 29.33 46.29
N SER A 7 -55.39 29.63 47.38
CA SER A 7 -54.25 28.85 47.86
C SER A 7 -54.74 27.57 48.56
N MET A 8 -54.77 26.45 47.83
CA MET A 8 -55.01 25.13 48.43
C MET A 8 -53.68 24.51 48.89
N GLY A 9 -53.11 25.04 49.97
CA GLY A 9 -52.01 24.40 50.70
C GLY A 9 -52.59 23.54 51.81
N GLY A 10 -53.00 22.31 51.48
CA GLY A 10 -53.36 21.31 52.49
C GLY A 10 -52.11 20.52 52.89
N ASP A 11 -51.79 20.53 54.19
CA ASP A 11 -50.68 19.76 54.76
C ASP A 11 -50.84 18.28 54.43
N TYR A 12 -49.91 17.77 53.61
CA TYR A 12 -49.86 16.37 53.24
C TYR A 12 -49.30 15.56 54.42
N GLU A 13 -50.17 14.85 55.13
CA GLU A 13 -49.78 14.01 56.27
C GLU A 13 -48.91 12.83 55.83
N VAL A 14 -47.67 12.81 56.32
CA VAL A 14 -46.68 11.76 56.05
C VAL A 14 -46.94 10.57 56.97
N GLY A 15 -46.94 9.36 56.42
CA GLY A 15 -47.22 8.13 57.17
C GLY A 15 -46.73 6.86 56.46
N TYR A 16 -47.09 5.69 56.97
CA TYR A 16 -46.69 4.42 56.36
C TYR A 16 -47.18 4.35 54.89
N ALA A 17 -46.26 4.01 53.98
CA ALA A 17 -46.47 4.04 52.52
C ALA A 17 -46.86 5.40 51.91
N LYS A 18 -46.68 6.53 52.63
CA LYS A 18 -46.96 7.90 52.15
C LYS A 18 -45.70 8.78 52.27
N PRO A 19 -44.71 8.65 51.37
CA PRO A 19 -43.48 9.43 51.44
C PRO A 19 -43.74 10.94 51.20
N PRO A 20 -42.92 11.85 51.76
CA PRO A 20 -43.05 13.29 51.55
C PRO A 20 -43.00 13.68 50.06
N ARG A 21 -43.86 14.61 49.65
CA ARG A 21 -44.00 15.05 48.25
C ARG A 21 -42.69 15.55 47.63
N HIS A 22 -41.86 16.25 48.40
CA HIS A 22 -40.59 16.78 47.91
C HIS A 22 -39.54 15.69 47.59
N SER A 23 -39.71 14.47 48.11
CA SER A 23 -38.81 13.33 47.88
C SER A 23 -39.37 12.30 46.90
N GLN A 24 -40.62 12.46 46.45
CA GLN A 24 -41.21 11.55 45.47
C GLN A 24 -40.56 11.75 44.10
N PHE A 25 -40.29 10.66 43.39
CA PHE A 25 -39.85 10.74 42.00
C PHE A 25 -40.94 11.37 41.14
N MET A 26 -40.58 12.37 40.34
CA MET A 26 -41.53 13.00 39.43
C MET A 26 -41.92 12.02 38.31
N PRO A 27 -43.21 11.94 37.94
CA PRO A 27 -43.66 11.17 36.78
C PRO A 27 -42.86 11.55 35.52
N GLY A 28 -42.35 10.53 34.81
CA GLY A 28 -41.51 10.74 33.62
C GLY A 28 -40.03 11.03 33.91
N GLN A 29 -39.63 11.19 35.17
CA GLN A 29 -38.24 11.37 35.56
C GLN A 29 -37.73 10.15 36.33
N SER A 30 -36.96 9.30 35.64
CA SER A 30 -36.23 8.21 36.31
C SER A 30 -35.23 8.77 37.31
N GLY A 31 -35.27 8.30 38.56
CA GLY A 31 -34.26 8.61 39.58
C GLY A 31 -32.86 8.08 39.27
N ASN A 32 -32.72 7.27 38.21
CA ASN A 32 -31.47 6.63 37.79
C ASN A 32 -30.96 7.14 36.44
N LYS A 33 -30.98 8.46 36.21
CA LYS A 33 -30.54 9.10 34.96
C LYS A 33 -29.11 8.77 34.50
N GLY A 34 -28.27 8.11 35.30
CA GLY A 34 -26.90 7.72 34.94
C GLY A 34 -26.55 6.24 35.09
N ARG A 35 -27.50 5.37 35.45
CA ARG A 35 -27.20 3.98 35.89
C ARG A 35 -27.44 2.90 34.84
N ARG A 36 -27.50 3.25 33.55
CA ARG A 36 -27.45 2.23 32.50
C ARG A 36 -26.05 1.61 32.53
N LYS A 37 -25.96 0.31 32.81
CA LYS A 37 -24.69 -0.43 32.77
C LYS A 37 -24.05 -0.17 31.39
N LYS A 38 -22.78 0.24 31.36
CA LYS A 38 -22.01 0.31 30.12
C LYS A 38 -22.10 -1.05 29.45
N ARG A 39 -22.31 -1.07 28.13
CA ARG A 39 -22.25 -2.32 27.37
C ARG A 39 -20.88 -2.96 27.60
N PRO A 40 -20.80 -4.30 27.70
CA PRO A 40 -19.51 -4.98 27.68
C PRO A 40 -18.77 -4.59 26.41
N GLU A 41 -17.45 -4.48 26.52
CA GLU A 41 -16.60 -4.16 25.38
C GLU A 41 -16.61 -5.31 24.39
N THR A 42 -16.60 -4.95 23.11
CA THR A 42 -16.35 -5.87 22.02
C THR A 42 -14.88 -6.29 22.00
N GLN A 43 -14.57 -7.41 21.36
CA GLN A 43 -13.18 -7.84 21.18
C GLN A 43 -12.34 -6.78 20.46
N ALA A 44 -12.91 -6.09 19.47
CA ALA A 44 -12.22 -5.01 18.76
C ALA A 44 -11.89 -3.82 19.69
N GLU A 45 -12.82 -3.42 20.57
CA GLU A 45 -12.58 -2.36 21.57
C GLU A 45 -11.48 -2.77 22.58
N ILE A 46 -11.47 -4.03 23.01
CA ILE A 46 -10.42 -4.56 23.89
C ILE A 46 -9.05 -4.54 23.19
N ILE A 47 -8.99 -5.02 21.94
CA ILE A 47 -7.76 -5.06 21.14
C ILE A 47 -7.25 -3.64 20.91
N ALA A 48 -8.11 -2.69 20.52
CA ALA A 48 -7.73 -1.30 20.31
C ALA A 48 -7.17 -0.66 21.59
N ARG A 49 -7.83 -0.87 22.74
CA ARG A 49 -7.34 -0.35 24.02
C ARG A 49 -5.96 -0.91 24.37
N VAL A 50 -5.75 -2.22 24.20
CA VAL A 50 -4.45 -2.85 24.51
C VAL A 50 -3.39 -2.37 23.51
N ARG A 51 -3.72 -2.28 22.23
CA ARG A 51 -2.84 -1.78 21.17
C ARG A 51 -2.34 -0.36 21.46
N ASP A 52 -3.25 0.51 21.92
CA ASP A 52 -3.00 1.95 22.13
C ASP A 52 -2.53 2.27 23.57
N GLU A 53 -2.34 1.26 24.41
CA GLU A 53 -1.87 1.44 25.78
C GLU A 53 -0.41 1.94 25.77
N PRO A 54 -0.10 3.05 26.46
CA PRO A 54 1.25 3.59 26.52
C PRO A 54 2.15 2.73 27.41
N VAL A 55 3.37 2.50 26.95
CA VAL A 55 4.44 1.80 27.66
C VAL A 55 5.73 2.61 27.57
N THR A 56 6.55 2.55 28.61
CA THR A 56 7.85 3.24 28.64
C THR A 56 8.98 2.24 28.45
N VAL A 57 9.74 2.39 27.37
CA VAL A 57 10.90 1.56 27.04
C VAL A 57 12.10 2.47 26.83
N ASN A 58 13.19 2.24 27.55
CA ASN A 58 14.42 3.04 27.47
C ASN A 58 14.18 4.56 27.62
N GLY A 59 13.27 4.95 28.53
CA GLY A 59 12.94 6.35 28.80
C GLY A 59 12.05 7.02 27.75
N ARG A 60 11.61 6.32 26.70
CA ARG A 60 10.63 6.82 25.73
C ARG A 60 9.28 6.16 25.94
N THR A 61 8.24 6.96 26.07
CA THR A 61 6.85 6.48 26.12
C THR A 61 6.31 6.35 24.70
N MET A 62 5.76 5.19 24.38
CA MET A 62 5.15 4.87 23.09
C MET A 62 4.00 3.88 23.30
N THR A 63 3.10 3.75 22.33
CA THR A 63 2.06 2.71 22.36
C THR A 63 2.66 1.32 22.19
N LYS A 64 1.94 0.28 22.63
CA LYS A 64 2.34 -1.11 22.37
C LYS A 64 2.44 -1.41 20.87
N PHE A 65 1.62 -0.76 20.04
CA PHE A 65 1.72 -0.88 18.59
C PHE A 65 3.02 -0.32 18.04
N GLU A 66 3.39 0.90 18.42
CA GLU A 66 4.67 1.50 18.01
C GLU A 66 5.86 0.65 18.46
N LEU A 67 5.81 0.13 19.70
CA LEU A 67 6.83 -0.79 20.20
C LEU A 67 6.90 -2.09 19.37
N ALA A 68 5.75 -2.66 18.99
CA ALA A 68 5.70 -3.85 18.15
C ALA A 68 6.31 -3.59 16.76
N VAL A 69 5.99 -2.45 16.13
CA VAL A 69 6.58 -2.05 14.85
C VAL A 69 8.10 -1.89 14.97
N HIS A 70 8.59 -1.23 16.02
CA HIS A 70 10.03 -1.12 16.30
C HIS A 70 10.70 -2.48 16.48
N ALA A 71 10.06 -3.41 17.22
CA ALA A 71 10.59 -4.74 17.43
C ALA A 71 10.65 -5.55 16.12
N THR A 72 9.59 -5.50 15.30
CA THR A 72 9.56 -6.14 13.98
C THR A 72 10.65 -5.59 13.08
N MET A 73 10.85 -4.27 13.04
CA MET A 73 11.92 -3.65 12.25
C MET A 73 13.30 -4.13 12.71
N ASN A 74 13.58 -4.08 14.01
CA ASN A 74 14.86 -4.54 14.57
C ASN A 74 15.12 -6.03 14.32
N GLN A 75 14.09 -6.86 14.43
CA GLN A 75 14.20 -8.29 14.16
C GLN A 75 14.45 -8.57 12.68
N THR A 76 13.79 -7.84 11.79
CA THR A 76 14.01 -7.92 10.34
C THR A 76 15.43 -7.54 9.98
N ILE A 77 15.95 -6.42 10.52
CA ILE A 77 17.32 -5.96 10.33
C ILE A 77 18.33 -6.99 10.84
N LYS A 78 18.12 -7.55 12.03
CA LYS A 78 19.06 -8.48 12.66
C LYS A 78 19.03 -9.88 12.05
N GLY A 79 17.85 -10.35 11.66
CA GLY A 79 17.62 -11.74 11.26
C GLY A 79 17.52 -11.99 9.76
N GLY A 80 17.19 -10.97 8.96
CA GLY A 80 17.11 -11.06 7.50
C GLY A 80 16.18 -12.15 6.96
N LYS A 81 15.24 -12.66 7.76
CA LYS A 81 14.39 -13.79 7.36
C LYS A 81 13.39 -13.32 6.30
N PRO A 82 13.19 -14.08 5.21
CA PRO A 82 12.26 -13.71 4.15
C PRO A 82 10.83 -13.44 4.63
N ARG A 83 10.38 -14.17 5.66
CA ARG A 83 9.06 -13.99 6.28
C ARG A 83 8.92 -12.63 6.99
N ASP A 84 9.96 -12.20 7.69
CA ASP A 84 9.93 -10.96 8.49
C ASP A 84 9.98 -9.74 7.57
N LEU A 85 10.79 -9.83 6.50
CA LEU A 85 10.81 -8.89 5.37
C LEU A 85 9.43 -8.77 4.70
N LYS A 86 8.77 -9.89 4.41
CA LYS A 86 7.43 -9.87 3.82
C LYS A 86 6.41 -9.18 4.74
N LEU A 87 6.41 -9.51 6.03
CA LEU A 87 5.49 -8.90 6.99
C LEU A 87 5.70 -7.38 7.10
N LEU A 88 6.95 -6.93 7.06
CA LEU A 88 7.29 -5.51 7.06
C LEU A 88 6.78 -4.82 5.78
N PHE A 89 7.02 -5.39 4.60
CA PHE A 89 6.52 -4.84 3.34
C PHE A 89 4.99 -4.78 3.27
N ASP A 90 4.31 -5.86 3.69
CA ASP A 90 2.84 -5.89 3.74
C ASP A 90 2.30 -4.75 4.64
N LEU A 91 2.96 -4.50 5.79
CA LEU A 91 2.57 -3.44 6.74
C LEU A 91 2.83 -2.03 6.19
N LEU A 92 3.94 -1.83 5.49
CA LEU A 92 4.27 -0.54 4.85
C LEU A 92 3.32 -0.23 3.69
N ASP A 93 3.00 -1.23 2.87
CA ASP A 93 2.09 -1.09 1.72
C ASP A 93 0.65 -0.79 2.18
N GLN A 94 0.13 -1.56 3.15
CA GLN A 94 -1.21 -1.35 3.70
C GLN A 94 -1.43 0.06 4.25
N HIS A 95 -0.37 0.71 4.76
CA HIS A 95 -0.42 2.04 5.35
C HIS A 95 0.15 3.15 4.46
N GLY A 96 0.52 2.86 3.21
CA GLY A 96 1.08 3.84 2.28
C GLY A 96 2.39 4.47 2.76
N ALA A 97 3.13 3.76 3.62
CA ALA A 97 4.37 4.21 4.25
C ALA A 97 5.62 3.72 3.49
N MET A 98 5.44 3.11 2.32
CA MET A 98 6.53 2.86 1.38
C MET A 98 7.16 4.21 0.97
N PRO A 99 8.50 4.34 1.01
CA PRO A 99 9.16 5.56 0.56
C PRO A 99 8.69 5.92 -0.84
N GLU A 100 8.36 7.19 -1.09
CA GLU A 100 7.95 7.67 -2.42
C GLU A 100 9.15 7.79 -3.39
N VAL A 101 10.25 7.12 -3.06
CA VAL A 101 11.47 7.11 -3.85
C VAL A 101 11.34 5.98 -4.87
N ASP A 102 11.11 6.38 -6.12
CA ASP A 102 11.26 5.57 -7.33
C ASP A 102 10.29 4.42 -7.61
N ARG A 103 8.98 4.58 -7.34
CA ARG A 103 7.94 3.70 -7.91
C ARG A 103 8.03 3.51 -9.44
N ALA A 104 8.65 4.44 -10.17
CA ALA A 104 8.85 4.31 -11.63
C ALA A 104 10.18 3.63 -12.02
N ALA A 105 11.22 3.69 -11.19
CA ALA A 105 12.47 2.97 -11.43
C ALA A 105 12.41 1.56 -10.84
N GLU A 106 11.89 1.40 -9.63
CA GLU A 106 11.67 0.10 -8.97
C GLU A 106 10.56 -0.72 -9.63
N ALA A 107 9.50 -0.12 -10.19
CA ALA A 107 8.52 -0.90 -10.95
C ALA A 107 9.07 -1.40 -12.29
N ARG A 108 10.02 -0.67 -12.90
CA ARG A 108 10.74 -1.13 -14.10
C ARG A 108 11.76 -2.21 -13.74
N GLU A 109 12.60 -1.97 -12.74
CA GLU A 109 13.61 -2.94 -12.27
C GLU A 109 12.96 -4.19 -11.65
N GLY A 110 11.86 -4.03 -10.92
CA GLY A 110 11.08 -5.12 -10.34
C GLY A 110 10.31 -5.93 -11.36
N ALA A 111 9.74 -5.29 -12.39
CA ALA A 111 9.14 -5.99 -13.53
C ALA A 111 10.21 -6.74 -14.35
N ASP A 112 11.36 -6.12 -14.61
CA ASP A 112 12.47 -6.74 -15.33
C ASP A 112 13.06 -7.92 -14.56
N LEU A 113 13.16 -7.83 -13.23
CA LEU A 113 13.62 -8.91 -12.36
C LEU A 113 12.62 -10.07 -12.31
N ALA A 114 11.32 -9.78 -12.23
CA ALA A 114 10.27 -10.79 -12.24
C ALA A 114 10.23 -11.54 -13.59
N ILE A 115 10.31 -10.79 -14.69
CA ILE A 115 10.38 -11.33 -16.05
C ILE A 115 11.64 -12.19 -16.22
N ARG A 116 12.82 -11.73 -15.76
CA ARG A 116 14.05 -12.54 -15.77
C ARG A 116 13.90 -13.83 -14.99
N LYS A 117 13.35 -13.79 -13.77
CA LYS A 117 13.13 -15.00 -12.96
C LYS A 117 12.17 -15.98 -13.63
N ILE A 118 11.12 -15.48 -14.28
CA ILE A 118 10.17 -16.29 -15.06
C ILE A 118 10.89 -16.96 -16.23
N PHE A 119 11.66 -16.20 -17.03
CA PHE A 119 12.43 -16.75 -18.14
C PHE A 119 13.49 -17.75 -17.67
N THR A 120 14.26 -17.46 -16.62
CA THR A 120 15.22 -18.42 -16.03
C THR A 120 14.53 -19.70 -15.54
N ALA A 121 13.28 -19.62 -15.06
CA ALA A 121 12.53 -20.80 -14.67
C ALA A 121 12.08 -21.63 -15.90
N PHE A 122 11.64 -20.98 -16.98
CA PHE A 122 11.33 -21.63 -18.25
C PHE A 122 12.57 -22.26 -18.90
N ASP A 123 13.68 -21.53 -18.94
CA ASP A 123 14.96 -22.00 -19.47
C ASP A 123 15.44 -23.27 -18.75
N ARG A 124 15.30 -23.32 -17.41
CA ARG A 124 15.60 -24.52 -16.62
C ARG A 124 14.66 -25.70 -16.90
N LEU A 125 13.38 -25.42 -17.19
CA LEU A 125 12.39 -26.47 -17.50
C LEU A 125 12.63 -27.06 -18.88
N ASP A 126 13.04 -26.24 -19.84
CA ASP A 126 13.31 -26.64 -21.23
C ASP A 126 14.77 -27.06 -21.47
N GLY A 127 15.62 -27.02 -20.43
CA GLY A 127 17.04 -27.40 -20.50
C GLY A 127 17.92 -26.43 -21.30
N ARG A 128 17.47 -25.18 -21.47
CA ARG A 128 18.16 -24.12 -22.18
C ARG A 128 19.02 -23.30 -21.22
N ASP A 129 20.23 -22.92 -21.61
CA ASP A 129 21.07 -22.05 -20.77
C ASP A 129 20.60 -20.59 -20.95
N PRO A 130 20.35 -19.82 -19.88
CA PRO A 130 20.09 -18.39 -19.99
C PRO A 130 21.15 -17.62 -20.78
N ALA A 131 22.41 -18.08 -20.77
CA ALA A 131 23.48 -17.52 -21.61
C ALA A 131 23.19 -17.68 -23.11
N ASP A 132 22.43 -18.70 -23.52
CA ASP A 132 22.00 -18.89 -24.91
C ASP A 132 21.01 -17.79 -25.33
N GLY A 133 20.14 -17.35 -24.41
CA GLY A 133 19.17 -16.28 -24.67
C GLY A 133 19.85 -14.93 -24.91
N ASP A 134 20.86 -14.60 -24.11
CA ASP A 134 21.67 -13.39 -24.28
C ASP A 134 22.55 -13.47 -25.53
N ALA A 135 23.07 -14.66 -25.85
CA ALA A 135 23.81 -14.91 -27.10
C ALA A 135 22.91 -14.74 -28.34
N VAL A 136 21.67 -15.24 -28.32
CA VAL A 136 20.70 -15.06 -29.41
C VAL A 136 20.39 -13.58 -29.63
N LYS A 137 20.12 -12.82 -28.56
CA LYS A 137 19.88 -11.37 -28.68
C LYS A 137 21.07 -10.62 -29.26
N ARG A 138 22.29 -11.03 -28.90
CA ARG A 138 23.51 -10.46 -29.45
C ARG A 138 23.63 -10.76 -30.95
N LEU A 139 23.40 -12.01 -31.35
CA LEU A 139 23.40 -12.40 -32.77
C LEU A 139 22.31 -11.67 -33.56
N GLU A 140 21.11 -11.52 -33.01
CA GLU A 140 20.02 -10.73 -33.60
C GLU A 140 20.43 -9.25 -33.77
N ALA A 141 21.13 -8.67 -32.81
CA ALA A 141 21.65 -7.31 -32.90
C ALA A 141 22.74 -7.19 -33.98
N GLU A 142 23.64 -8.18 -34.09
CA GLU A 142 24.69 -8.25 -35.11
C GLU A 142 24.09 -8.44 -36.52
N GLU A 143 23.13 -9.33 -36.70
CA GLU A 143 22.38 -9.54 -37.95
C GLU A 143 21.61 -8.27 -38.35
N LEU A 144 20.99 -7.60 -37.38
CA LEU A 144 20.30 -6.34 -37.61
C LEU A 144 21.28 -5.23 -37.98
N GLN A 145 22.45 -5.20 -37.34
CA GLN A 145 23.51 -4.26 -37.71
C GLN A 145 23.97 -4.52 -39.14
N LEU A 146 24.09 -5.76 -39.61
CA LEU A 146 24.37 -6.07 -41.02
C LEU A 146 23.26 -5.59 -41.96
N VAL A 147 21.98 -5.74 -41.57
CA VAL A 147 20.84 -5.18 -42.31
C VAL A 147 20.89 -3.66 -42.35
N LEU A 148 21.43 -3.00 -41.32
CA LEU A 148 21.62 -1.56 -41.31
C LEU A 148 22.89 -1.13 -42.07
N ASP A 149 23.96 -1.91 -42.04
CA ASP A 149 25.21 -1.62 -42.73
C ASP A 149 25.13 -1.95 -44.22
N CYS A 150 24.10 -2.69 -44.65
CA CYS A 150 23.67 -2.75 -46.05
C CYS A 150 23.52 -1.30 -46.57
N PRO A 151 24.35 -0.86 -47.55
CA PRO A 151 24.47 0.54 -47.96
C PRO A 151 23.15 1.20 -48.42
N HIS A 152 22.16 0.38 -48.75
CA HIS A 152 20.85 0.84 -49.21
C HIS A 152 19.71 0.50 -48.23
N CYS A 153 19.85 -0.53 -47.42
CA CYS A 153 18.75 -1.04 -46.59
C CYS A 153 18.51 -0.18 -45.34
N SER A 154 19.56 0.37 -44.71
CA SER A 154 19.37 1.29 -43.57
C SER A 154 18.69 2.58 -43.96
N GLU A 155 19.08 3.18 -45.09
CA GLU A 155 18.49 4.44 -45.53
C GLU A 155 17.02 4.25 -45.92
N ILE A 156 16.66 3.13 -46.54
CA ILE A 156 15.26 2.76 -46.79
C ILE A 156 14.49 2.60 -45.48
N LEU A 157 15.04 1.85 -44.50
CA LEU A 157 14.38 1.62 -43.22
C LEU A 157 14.22 2.92 -42.41
N ARG A 158 15.28 3.75 -42.35
CA ARG A 158 15.25 5.07 -41.70
C ARG A 158 14.28 6.01 -42.41
N GLY A 159 14.20 5.96 -43.74
CA GLY A 159 13.23 6.69 -44.54
C GLY A 159 11.80 6.31 -44.18
N ARG A 160 11.51 5.01 -44.10
CA ARG A 160 10.20 4.48 -43.69
C ARG A 160 9.82 4.89 -42.26
N TRP A 161 10.76 4.95 -41.34
CA TRP A 161 10.47 5.41 -39.96
C TRP A 161 10.21 6.92 -39.85
N LYS A 162 10.64 7.70 -40.85
CA LYS A 162 10.34 9.13 -40.97
C LYS A 162 9.01 9.40 -41.68
N ASP A 163 8.41 8.39 -42.30
CA ASP A 163 7.14 8.51 -43.00
C ASP A 163 6.02 8.97 -42.03
N PRO A 164 5.23 10.01 -42.38
CA PRO A 164 4.19 10.55 -41.49
C PRO A 164 3.16 9.52 -41.03
N ALA A 165 2.81 8.54 -41.88
CA ALA A 165 1.87 7.49 -41.53
C ALA A 165 2.48 6.50 -40.54
N TYR A 166 3.76 6.13 -40.73
CA TYR A 166 4.47 5.30 -39.76
C TYR A 166 4.60 6.01 -38.41
N VAL A 167 4.95 7.30 -38.39
CA VAL A 167 5.06 8.10 -37.15
C VAL A 167 3.71 8.18 -36.42
N ALA A 168 2.61 8.37 -37.15
CA ALA A 168 1.26 8.39 -36.57
C ALA A 168 0.88 7.02 -35.96
N LEU A 169 1.23 5.92 -36.63
CA LEU A 169 0.99 4.56 -36.15
C LEU A 169 1.83 4.25 -34.91
N ALA A 170 3.11 4.62 -34.93
CA ALA A 170 4.03 4.48 -33.80
C ALA A 170 3.58 5.27 -32.57
N LYS A 171 3.00 6.46 -32.76
CA LYS A 171 2.43 7.26 -31.67
C LYS A 171 1.21 6.58 -31.03
N ARG A 172 0.44 5.81 -31.80
CA ARG A 172 -0.79 5.15 -31.35
C ARG A 172 -0.55 3.78 -30.73
N TYR A 173 0.36 2.99 -31.27
CA TYR A 173 0.56 1.58 -30.91
C TYR A 173 1.96 1.23 -30.41
N GLY A 174 2.89 2.18 -30.40
CA GLY A 174 4.29 1.95 -30.04
C GLY A 174 5.17 1.59 -31.25
N LEU A 175 6.47 1.53 -31.00
CA LEU A 175 7.46 1.19 -32.03
C LEU A 175 7.38 -0.29 -32.41
N THR A 176 7.76 -0.60 -33.65
CA THR A 176 7.95 -1.99 -34.06
C THR A 176 9.16 -2.59 -33.32
N GLY A 177 9.16 -3.90 -33.07
CA GLY A 177 10.25 -4.58 -32.37
C GLY A 177 11.64 -4.27 -32.97
N LEU A 178 11.74 -4.28 -34.30
CA LEU A 178 12.95 -3.87 -35.02
C LEU A 178 13.39 -2.44 -34.69
N HIS A 179 12.46 -1.48 -34.64
CA HIS A 179 12.77 -0.08 -34.34
C HIS A 179 13.14 0.09 -32.86
N HIS A 180 12.56 -0.70 -31.95
CA HIS A 180 12.95 -0.73 -30.55
C HIS A 180 14.40 -1.19 -30.40
N LEU A 181 14.74 -2.35 -30.98
CA LEU A 181 16.07 -2.94 -30.94
C LEU A 181 17.12 -1.98 -31.52
N VAL A 182 16.86 -1.33 -32.66
CA VAL A 182 17.80 -0.33 -33.24
C VAL A 182 17.98 0.90 -32.35
N ARG A 183 16.98 1.31 -31.56
CA ARG A 183 17.12 2.44 -30.64
C ARG A 183 17.93 2.07 -29.40
N GLU A 184 17.83 0.83 -28.95
CA GLU A 184 18.57 0.33 -27.79
C GLU A 184 20.04 0.10 -28.14
N THR A 185 20.34 -0.51 -29.28
CA THR A 185 21.72 -0.69 -29.75
C THR A 185 22.46 0.64 -29.97
N LYS A 186 21.74 1.73 -30.29
CA LYS A 186 22.34 3.08 -30.37
C LYS A 186 22.60 3.74 -29.00
N LYS A 187 21.93 3.30 -27.93
CA LYS A 187 22.06 3.90 -26.60
C LYS A 187 23.22 3.30 -25.80
N GLU A 188 23.58 2.05 -26.05
CA GLU A 188 24.79 1.44 -25.48
C GLU A 188 26.01 1.84 -26.33
N PRO A 189 27.03 2.51 -25.74
CA PRO A 189 28.28 2.69 -26.47
C PRO A 189 28.93 1.31 -26.70
N PRO A 190 29.59 1.09 -27.85
CA PRO A 190 30.35 -0.13 -28.05
C PRO A 190 31.37 -0.23 -26.92
N GLY A 191 31.40 -1.41 -26.28
CA GLY A 191 32.24 -1.68 -25.11
C GLY A 191 33.66 -1.18 -25.31
N LYS A 192 34.13 -0.38 -24.34
CA LYS A 192 35.55 -0.08 -24.23
C LYS A 192 36.22 -1.35 -23.69
N ASP A 193 36.91 -2.05 -24.57
CA ASP A 193 38.00 -2.96 -24.18
C ASP A 193 39.11 -2.18 -23.45
#